data_AF-A0AAT9HVA0-F1
#
_entry.id   AF-A0AAT9HVA0-F1
#
_cell.length_a   1.000
_cell.length_b   1.000
_cell.length_c   1.000
_cell.angle_alpha   90.00
_cell.angle_beta   90.00
_cell.angle_gamma   90.00
#
_symmetry.space_group_name_H-M   'P 1'
#
loop_
_entity.id
_entity.type
_entity.pdbx_description
1 polymer ?
#
loop_
_entity_poly.entity_id
_entity_poly.type
_entity_poly.pdbx_seq_one_letter_code
_entity_poly.pdbx_strand_id
1 'polypeptide(L)'
;MLDDKLRHELTRKGVVVTMARSEWRRPRTITGVAEGDADGLDLGLAILMEGVYTRNLSFGGAVYSWPGRFLSRLDPTDLAELLDF
;
A
#
# COMPACT_ATOMS: atom_id res chain seq x y z
N MET A 1 -17.90 -5.70 -5.68
CA MET A 1 -17.25 -6.77 -4.90
C MET A 1 -16.03 -6.16 -4.23
N LEU A 2 -15.94 -6.19 -2.89
CA LEU A 2 -14.83 -5.57 -2.14
C LEU A 2 -13.67 -6.56 -1.90
N ASP A 3 -13.88 -7.85 -2.19
CA ASP A 3 -12.92 -8.92 -1.92
C ASP A 3 -11.60 -8.75 -2.68
N ASP A 4 -11.63 -8.29 -3.93
CA ASP A 4 -10.42 -8.03 -4.73
C ASP A 4 -9.53 -6.93 -4.12
N LYS A 5 -10.12 -6.03 -3.32
CA LYS A 5 -9.35 -5.01 -2.61
C LYS A 5 -8.73 -5.54 -1.32
N LEU A 6 -9.06 -6.75 -0.89
CA LEU A 6 -8.58 -7.34 0.36
C LEU A 6 -7.50 -8.38 0.13
N ARG A 7 -7.18 -8.71 -1.12
CA ARG A 7 -6.24 -9.75 -1.49
C ARG A 7 -5.18 -9.23 -2.45
N HIS A 8 -3.96 -9.70 -2.25
CA HIS A 8 -2.81 -9.42 -3.11
C HIS A 8 -2.04 -10.72 -3.32
N GLU A 9 -1.64 -10.98 -4.55
CA GLU A 9 -0.87 -12.17 -4.90
C GLU A 9 0.49 -11.78 -5.48
N LEU A 10 1.55 -12.25 -4.83
CA LEU A 10 2.89 -12.22 -5.39
C LEU A 10 3.13 -13.56 -6.09
N THR A 11 3.35 -13.50 -7.41
CA THR A 11 3.55 -14.72 -8.22
C THR A 11 4.95 -14.76 -8.82
N ARG A 12 5.60 -15.91 -8.67
CA ARG A 12 6.86 -16.30 -9.30
C ARG A 12 6.67 -17.70 -9.89
N LYS A 13 7.51 -18.11 -10.84
CA LYS A 13 7.38 -19.44 -11.45
C LYS A 13 7.43 -20.54 -10.36
N GLY A 14 6.32 -21.24 -10.16
CA GLY A 14 6.19 -22.31 -9.16
C GLY A 14 5.95 -21.85 -7.72
N VAL A 15 5.77 -20.55 -7.48
CA VAL A 15 5.52 -19.98 -6.15
C VAL A 15 4.40 -18.96 -6.22
N VAL A 16 3.45 -19.06 -5.28
CA VAL A 16 2.39 -18.08 -5.09
C VAL A 16 2.34 -17.71 -3.62
N VAL A 17 2.39 -16.41 -3.32
CA VAL A 17 2.14 -15.90 -1.97
C VAL A 17 0.90 -15.02 -2.02
N THR A 18 -0.19 -15.55 -1.46
CA THR A 18 -1.47 -14.85 -1.34
C THR A 18 -1.55 -14.18 0.02
N MET A 19 -1.60 -12.86 0.02
CA MET A 19 -1.80 -12.03 1.20
C MET A 19 -3.25 -11.57 1.25
N ALA A 20 -3.82 -11.55 2.45
CA ALA A 20 -5.14 -11.03 2.71
C ALA A 20 -5.13 -10.15 3.95
N ARG A 21 -6.00 -9.14 3.95
CA ARG A 21 -6.20 -8.23 5.09
C ARG A 21 -7.60 -8.31 5.64
N SER A 22 -7.75 -8.02 6.93
CA SER A 22 -9.04 -8.06 7.62
C SER A 22 -10.09 -7.10 7.05
N GLU A 23 -9.66 -5.93 6.58
CA GLU A 23 -10.53 -4.91 5.99
C GLU A 23 -9.72 -3.89 5.17
N TRP A 24 -10.38 -3.17 4.26
CA TRP A 24 -9.70 -2.26 3.33
C TRP A 24 -9.39 -0.89 3.95
N ARG A 25 -10.20 -0.42 4.91
CA ARG A 25 -10.18 0.97 5.40
C ARG A 25 -9.30 1.15 6.65
N ARG A 26 -9.35 0.21 7.59
CA ARG A 26 -8.53 0.17 8.81
C ARG A 26 -8.08 -1.27 9.10
N PRO A 27 -7.26 -1.86 8.22
CA PRO A 27 -6.75 -3.22 8.39
C PRO A 27 -6.09 -3.36 9.77
N ARG A 28 -6.44 -4.45 10.47
CA ARG A 28 -5.90 -4.79 11.80
C ARG A 28 -4.97 -5.98 11.75
N THR A 29 -5.25 -6.92 10.85
CA THR A 29 -4.47 -8.13 10.66
C THR A 29 -4.18 -8.34 9.19
N ILE A 30 -2.99 -8.86 8.93
CA ILE A 30 -2.55 -9.36 7.63
C ILE A 30 -2.30 -10.85 7.80
N THR A 31 -2.81 -11.65 6.88
CA THR A 31 -2.64 -13.10 6.82
C THR A 31 -2.08 -13.48 5.48
N GLY A 32 -1.16 -14.45 5.43
CA GLY A 32 -0.54 -14.92 4.20
C GLY A 32 -0.60 -16.43 4.08
N VAL A 33 -0.79 -16.92 2.86
CA VAL A 33 -0.63 -18.33 2.49
C VAL A 33 0.40 -18.38 1.38
N ALA A 34 1.39 -19.25 1.53
CA ALA A 34 2.41 -19.51 0.52
C ALA A 34 2.23 -20.92 -0.04
N GLU A 35 2.25 -21.03 -1.36
CA GLU A 35 2.19 -22.28 -2.12
C GLU A 35 3.45 -22.43 -2.96
N GLY A 36 4.01 -23.63 -2.99
CA GLY A 36 5.28 -23.92 -3.67
C GLY A 36 6.51 -23.70 -2.80
N ASP A 37 7.68 -23.61 -3.45
CA ASP A 37 8.99 -23.44 -2.79
C ASP A 37 9.28 -21.95 -2.50
N ALA A 38 8.41 -21.36 -1.68
CA ALA A 38 8.54 -19.96 -1.27
C ALA A 38 9.73 -19.78 -0.32
N ASP A 39 10.58 -18.80 -0.61
CA ASP A 39 11.72 -18.46 0.24
C ASP A 39 11.47 -17.20 1.09
N GLY A 40 12.47 -16.81 1.88
CA GLY A 40 12.38 -15.62 2.74
C GLY A 40 12.24 -14.31 1.96
N LEU A 41 12.72 -14.25 0.71
CA LEU A 41 12.56 -13.08 -0.15
C LEU A 41 11.14 -12.99 -0.68
N ASP A 42 10.56 -14.11 -1.12
CA ASP A 42 9.16 -14.20 -1.56
C ASP A 42 8.22 -13.70 -0.45
N LEU A 43 8.41 -14.19 0.79
CA LEU A 43 7.63 -13.77 1.96
C LEU A 43 7.87 -12.31 2.35
N GLY A 44 9.14 -11.88 2.40
CA GLY A 44 9.50 -10.52 2.77
C GLY A 44 8.92 -9.48 1.81
N LEU A 45 8.96 -9.76 0.51
CA LEU A 45 8.40 -8.89 -0.52
C LEU A 45 6.86 -8.86 -0.44
N ALA A 46 6.21 -10.01 -0.25
CA ALA A 46 4.76 -10.09 -0.11
C ALA A 46 4.25 -9.27 1.10
N ILE A 47 4.94 -9.37 2.25
CA ILE A 47 4.63 -8.60 3.47
C ILE A 47 4.89 -7.09 3.25
N LEU A 48 6.01 -6.73 2.64
CA LEU A 48 6.34 -5.33 2.35
C LEU A 48 5.27 -4.68 1.46
N MET A 49 4.91 -5.35 0.36
CA MET A 49 3.91 -4.85 -0.58
C MET A 49 2.54 -4.74 0.07
N GLU A 50 2.12 -5.74 0.85
CA GLU A 50 0.86 -5.68 1.60
C GLU A 50 0.85 -4.54 2.63
N GLY A 51 1.99 -4.29 3.30
CA GLY A 51 2.17 -3.16 4.21
C GLY A 51 2.10 -1.80 3.51
N VAL A 52 2.71 -1.67 2.33
CA VAL A 52 2.65 -0.46 1.50
C VAL A 52 1.22 -0.21 1.03
N TYR A 53 0.52 -1.22 0.50
CA TYR A 53 -0.87 -1.09 0.08
C TYR A 53 -1.80 -0.79 1.26
N THR A 54 -1.56 -1.41 2.40
CA THR A 54 -2.28 -1.12 3.64
C THR A 54 -2.07 0.33 4.08
N ARG A 55 -0.84 0.84 4.08
CA ARG A 55 -0.57 2.24 4.43
C ARG A 55 -1.21 3.19 3.42
N ASN A 56 -1.04 2.95 2.13
CA ASN A 56 -1.53 3.84 1.07
C ASN A 56 -3.07 3.84 0.95
N LEU A 57 -3.74 2.76 1.37
CA LEU A 57 -5.21 2.63 1.34
C LEU A 57 -5.88 2.87 2.71
N SER A 58 -5.12 2.85 3.80
CA SER A 58 -5.61 3.29 5.11
C SER A 58 -5.87 4.80 5.09
N PHE A 59 -6.99 5.24 5.66
CA PHE A 59 -7.34 6.67 5.76
C PHE A 59 -6.20 7.49 6.43
N GLY A 60 -5.50 6.90 7.39
CA GLY A 60 -4.36 7.53 8.06
C GLY A 60 -3.13 7.71 7.16
N GLY A 61 -2.76 6.70 6.36
CA GLY A 61 -1.62 6.84 5.43
C GLY A 61 -1.97 7.67 4.19
N ALA A 62 -3.24 7.71 3.78
CA ALA A 62 -3.71 8.68 2.79
C ALA A 62 -3.58 10.13 3.30
N VAL A 63 -3.92 10.40 4.57
CA VAL A 63 -3.75 11.73 5.19
C VAL A 63 -2.28 12.07 5.42
N TYR A 64 -1.43 11.12 5.85
CA TYR A 64 0.02 11.38 6.03
C TYR A 64 0.77 11.59 4.71
N SER A 65 0.32 11.00 3.60
CA SER A 65 0.90 11.20 2.26
C SER A 65 0.29 12.40 1.52
N TRP A 66 -0.80 12.97 2.04
CA TRP A 66 -1.50 14.10 1.44
C TRP A 66 -0.67 15.39 1.38
N PRO A 67 0.09 15.80 2.42
CA PRO A 67 0.91 17.02 2.35
C PRO A 67 1.96 16.94 1.25
N GLY A 68 2.66 15.80 1.12
CA GLY A 68 3.65 15.61 0.06
C GLY A 68 3.03 15.66 -1.34
N ARG A 69 1.87 15.02 -1.55
CA ARG A 69 1.16 15.03 -2.84
C ARG A 69 0.50 16.38 -3.17
N PHE A 70 0.11 17.16 -2.18
CA PHE A 70 -0.42 18.52 -2.36
C PHE A 70 0.72 19.49 -2.72
N LEU A 71 1.84 19.43 -2.00
CA LEU A 71 3.02 20.26 -2.28
C LEU A 71 3.65 19.94 -3.64
N SER A 72 3.63 18.69 -4.12
CA SER A 72 4.08 18.36 -5.48
C SER A 72 3.13 18.79 -6.60
N ARG A 73 1.90 19.22 -6.26
CA ARG A 73 0.89 19.69 -7.22
C ARG A 73 0.75 21.20 -7.27
N LEU A 74 1.29 21.91 -6.28
CA LEU A 74 1.43 23.36 -6.35
C LEU A 74 2.65 23.63 -7.21
N ASP A 75 2.42 24.27 -8.36
CA ASP A 75 3.50 24.85 -9.14
C ASP A 75 4.21 25.89 -8.23
N PRO A 76 5.55 26.05 -8.26
CA PRO A 76 6.26 27.00 -7.41
C PRO A 76 5.72 28.44 -7.53
N THR A 77 5.12 28.76 -8.67
CA THR A 77 4.43 30.02 -8.97
C THR A 77 3.17 30.25 -8.13
N ASP A 78 2.37 29.21 -7.85
CA ASP A 78 1.15 29.33 -7.03
C ASP A 78 1.47 29.48 -5.53
N LEU A 79 2.61 28.93 -5.09
CA LEU A 79 3.13 29.08 -3.73
C LEU A 79 3.68 30.49 -3.47
N ALA A 80 4.19 31.16 -4.50
CA ALA A 80 4.68 32.53 -4.41
C ALA A 80 3.52 33.53 -4.21
N GLU A 81 2.42 33.40 -4.97
CA GLU A 81 1.24 34.27 -4.80
C GLU A 81 0.54 34.10 -3.44
N LEU A 82 0.63 32.93 -2.81
CA LEU A 82 -0.01 32.65 -1.52
C LEU A 82 0.79 33.18 -0.31
N LEU A 83 2.10 33.42 -0.49
CA LEU A 83 3.02 33.91 0.55
C LEU A 83 3.35 35.42 0.41
N ASP A 84 2.99 36.05 -0.71
CA ASP A 84 3.08 37.51 -0.94
C ASP A 84 1.83 38.25 -0.39
N PHE A 85 1.52 38.03 0.89
CA PHE A 85 0.62 38.91 1.66
C PHE A 85 1.29 40.26 1.98
#